data_AF-A0A2B2CGJ5-F1
#
_entry.id   AF-A0A2B2CGJ5-F1
#
_cell.length_a   1.000
_cell.length_b   1.000
_cell.length_c   1.000
_cell.angle_alpha   90.00
_cell.angle_beta   90.00
_cell.angle_gamma   90.00
#
_symmetry.space_group_name_H-M   'P 1'
#
loop_
_entity.id
_entity.type
_entity.pdbx_description
1 polymer ?
#
loop_
_entity_poly.entity_id
_entity_poly.type
_entity_poly.pdbx_seq_one_letter_code
_entity_poly.pdbx_strand_id
1 'polypeptide(L)'
;MCLILFAYQVHPIYKLIVAANRDEFLGRPTSPVHFWEDQPDILAGRDLEKKGTWMGVTTGGRFAALTNYRDPKEATDGKRSRGELVTEALKHKGNLKAYMEDLGGRKDLYPGYNLLAGDGNELFYFSNKGHELKKIVPGIYGVSNHLLNTDWPKVQKGKEGLAKIINGEEDGLVSELLDMLQNTDQAPDELLPHTGVSLEWERRLSPLFIKSENYGTRSSTVMLMSDKEIHYVERVFAMEGISEQQFTVKL
;
A
#
# COMPACT_ATOMS: atom_id res chain seq x y z
N MET A 1 -6.36 -2.57 -0.17
CA MET A 1 -5.23 -1.97 0.57
C MET A 1 -5.55 -0.52 0.86
N CYS A 2 -5.30 -0.10 2.10
CA CYS A 2 -5.95 1.08 2.67
C CYS A 2 -4.98 2.01 3.43
N LEU A 3 -3.74 1.58 3.68
CA LEU A 3 -2.67 2.43 4.20
C LEU A 3 -1.33 1.99 3.63
N ILE A 4 -0.56 2.96 3.13
CA ILE A 4 0.84 2.81 2.75
C ILE A 4 1.59 3.98 3.39
N LEU A 5 2.54 3.65 4.25
CA LEU A 5 3.53 4.56 4.80
C LEU A 5 4.86 4.24 4.12
N PHE A 6 5.58 5.25 3.65
CA PHE A 6 6.85 4.99 2.98
C PHE A 6 7.87 6.11 3.17
N ALA A 7 9.13 5.70 3.26
CA ALA A 7 10.28 6.58 3.31
C ALA A 7 11.08 6.36 2.02
N TYR A 8 11.30 7.42 1.26
CA TYR A 8 11.98 7.37 -0.03
C TYR A 8 13.25 8.21 0.05
N GLN A 9 14.40 7.59 -0.22
CA GLN A 9 15.73 8.22 -0.27
C GLN A 9 16.09 9.06 0.96
N VAL A 10 15.67 8.62 2.15
CA VAL A 10 15.96 9.27 3.43
C VAL A 10 16.55 8.33 4.48
N HIS A 11 16.82 7.07 4.13
CA HIS A 11 17.53 6.12 4.97
C HIS A 11 18.93 5.84 4.38
N PRO A 12 19.98 5.66 5.20
CA PRO A 12 21.35 5.44 4.70
C PRO A 12 21.53 4.17 3.87
N ILE A 13 20.78 3.10 4.17
CA ILE A 13 20.88 1.80 3.49
C ILE A 13 19.77 1.57 2.45
N TYR A 14 18.55 2.03 2.75
CA TYR A 14 17.35 1.65 2.01
C TYR A 14 16.85 2.84 1.22
N LYS A 15 16.86 2.74 -0.11
CA LYS A 15 16.32 3.78 -0.98
C LYS A 15 14.80 3.86 -0.93
N LEU A 16 14.13 2.77 -0.55
CA LEU A 16 12.70 2.74 -0.33
C LEU A 16 12.36 1.79 0.83
N ILE A 17 11.66 2.32 1.83
CA ILE A 17 11.06 1.58 2.94
C ILE A 17 9.55 1.74 2.80
N VAL A 18 8.79 0.63 2.84
CA VAL A 18 7.33 0.64 2.77
C VAL A 18 6.77 -0.17 3.94
N ALA A 19 5.82 0.40 4.67
CA ALA A 19 5.03 -0.25 5.70
C ALA A 19 3.54 -0.06 5.36
N ALA A 20 2.80 -1.16 5.23
CA ALA A 20 1.51 -1.14 4.58
C ALA A 20 0.49 -2.06 5.25
N ASN A 21 -0.77 -1.61 5.35
CA ASN A 21 -1.90 -2.44 5.77
C ASN A 21 -2.90 -2.64 4.63
N ARG A 22 -3.26 -3.91 4.44
CA ARG A 22 -4.34 -4.31 3.55
C ARG A 22 -5.62 -4.52 4.35
N ASP A 23 -6.44 -3.46 4.42
CA ASP A 23 -7.79 -3.59 4.96
C ASP A 23 -8.76 -4.04 3.87
N GLU A 24 -9.56 -5.07 4.17
CA GLU A 24 -10.48 -5.69 3.23
C GLU A 24 -11.55 -6.52 3.95
N PHE A 25 -12.63 -6.86 3.26
CA PHE A 25 -13.59 -7.85 3.73
C PHE A 25 -12.90 -9.19 4.04
N LEU A 26 -13.19 -9.74 5.22
CA LEU A 26 -12.55 -10.97 5.70
C LEU A 26 -12.88 -12.18 4.80
N GLY A 27 -14.08 -12.20 4.22
CA GLY A 27 -14.53 -13.24 3.30
C GLY A 27 -13.96 -13.16 1.87
N ARG A 28 -13.25 -12.10 1.47
CA ARG A 28 -12.70 -11.98 0.11
C ARG A 28 -11.57 -13.00 -0.12
N PRO A 29 -11.67 -13.99 -1.00
CA PRO A 29 -10.60 -14.98 -1.15
C PRO A 29 -9.32 -14.33 -1.66
N THR A 30 -8.18 -14.62 -1.02
CA THR A 30 -6.88 -13.97 -1.29
C THR A 30 -5.76 -14.95 -0.95
N SER A 31 -4.73 -15.02 -1.79
CA SER A 31 -3.49 -15.75 -1.51
C SER A 31 -2.47 -14.81 -0.85
N PRO A 32 -1.74 -15.27 0.18
CA PRO A 32 -0.58 -14.56 0.73
C PRO A 32 0.49 -14.25 -0.32
N VAL A 33 1.47 -13.43 0.05
CA VAL A 33 2.62 -13.14 -0.81
C VAL A 33 3.38 -14.41 -1.18
N HIS A 34 3.63 -14.58 -2.47
CA HIS A 34 4.44 -15.65 -3.05
C HIS A 34 4.91 -15.19 -4.44
N PHE A 35 5.87 -15.90 -5.03
CA PHE A 35 6.16 -15.74 -6.45
C PHE A 35 5.02 -16.35 -7.27
N TRP A 36 4.46 -15.59 -8.20
CA TRP A 36 3.32 -16.06 -8.97
C TRP A 36 3.69 -17.16 -9.97
N GLU A 37 2.87 -18.20 -10.05
CA GLU A 37 3.13 -19.31 -10.99
C GLU A 37 3.07 -18.87 -12.47
N ASP A 38 2.16 -17.95 -12.81
CA ASP A 38 1.96 -17.44 -14.17
C ASP A 38 2.88 -16.26 -14.52
N GLN A 39 3.54 -15.66 -13.52
CA GLN A 39 4.53 -14.59 -13.67
C GLN A 39 5.61 -14.73 -12.58
N PRO A 40 6.57 -15.66 -12.74
CA PRO A 40 7.51 -16.01 -11.68
C PRO A 40 8.47 -14.88 -11.26
N ASP A 41 8.52 -13.80 -12.02
CA ASP A 41 9.26 -12.59 -11.69
C ASP A 41 8.51 -11.69 -10.70
N ILE A 42 7.22 -11.91 -10.44
CA ILE A 42 6.39 -11.09 -9.54
C ILE A 42 6.29 -11.75 -8.16
N LEU A 43 6.70 -11.02 -7.12
CA LEU A 43 6.47 -11.33 -5.72
C LEU A 43 5.35 -10.43 -5.18
N ALA A 44 4.17 -11.01 -4.96
CA ALA A 44 2.99 -10.26 -4.49
C ALA A 44 1.93 -11.17 -3.88
N GLY A 45 1.13 -10.65 -2.95
CA GLY A 45 -0.14 -11.28 -2.60
C GLY A 45 -1.12 -11.21 -3.78
N ARG A 46 -2.12 -12.09 -3.84
CA ARG A 46 -3.03 -12.15 -5.00
C ARG A 46 -4.50 -12.21 -4.60
N ASP A 47 -5.29 -11.32 -5.16
CA ASP A 47 -6.75 -11.40 -5.09
C ASP A 47 -7.23 -12.60 -5.91
N LEU A 48 -7.92 -13.55 -5.29
CA LEU A 48 -8.36 -14.77 -5.99
C LEU A 48 -9.69 -14.60 -6.72
N GLU A 49 -10.44 -13.53 -6.44
CA GLU A 49 -11.70 -13.19 -7.11
C GLU A 49 -11.44 -12.39 -8.40
N LYS A 50 -10.60 -11.34 -8.32
CA LYS A 50 -10.32 -10.44 -9.47
C LYS A 50 -8.93 -10.64 -10.08
N LYS A 51 -8.13 -11.59 -9.58
CA LYS A 51 -6.81 -12.01 -10.10
C LYS A 51 -5.71 -10.93 -10.15
N GLY A 52 -5.96 -9.75 -9.57
CA GLY A 52 -4.98 -8.66 -9.42
C GLY A 52 -4.25 -8.68 -8.08
N THR A 53 -3.51 -7.59 -7.79
CA THR A 53 -2.81 -7.40 -6.51
C THR A 53 -2.95 -5.99 -5.97
N TRP A 54 -2.52 -5.76 -4.73
CA TRP A 54 -2.52 -4.47 -4.07
C TRP A 54 -1.13 -3.90 -3.86
N MET A 55 -0.11 -4.75 -3.73
CA MET A 55 1.29 -4.38 -3.58
C MET A 55 2.16 -5.54 -4.04
N GLY A 56 3.25 -5.23 -4.69
CA GLY A 56 4.23 -6.23 -5.09
C GLY A 56 5.52 -5.62 -5.58
N VAL A 57 6.49 -6.50 -5.80
CA VAL A 57 7.77 -6.19 -6.44
C VAL A 57 8.08 -7.20 -7.53
N THR A 58 8.98 -6.85 -8.44
CA THR A 58 9.57 -7.82 -9.37
C THR A 58 11.01 -8.15 -9.01
N THR A 59 11.52 -9.27 -9.52
CA THR A 59 12.94 -9.63 -9.43
C THR A 59 13.87 -8.62 -10.10
N GLY A 60 13.34 -7.77 -11.00
CA GLY A 60 14.08 -6.67 -11.61
C GLY A 60 13.99 -5.34 -10.86
N GLY A 61 13.49 -5.33 -9.62
CA GLY A 61 13.46 -4.12 -8.78
C GLY A 61 12.29 -3.17 -9.01
N ARG A 62 11.31 -3.57 -9.84
CA ARG A 62 10.09 -2.79 -10.00
C ARG A 62 9.21 -2.92 -8.78
N PHE A 63 8.60 -1.83 -8.34
CA PHE A 63 7.67 -1.77 -7.22
C PHE A 63 6.34 -1.16 -7.68
N ALA A 64 5.23 -1.68 -7.19
CA ALA A 64 3.94 -1.01 -7.31
C ALA A 64 3.04 -1.30 -6.10
N ALA A 65 2.26 -0.32 -5.70
CA ALA A 65 1.27 -0.45 -4.63
C ALA A 65 0.09 0.50 -4.83
N LEU A 66 -1.08 0.12 -4.32
CA LEU A 66 -2.31 0.85 -4.51
C LEU A 66 -3.12 1.00 -3.23
N THR A 67 -3.68 2.19 -3.00
CA THR A 67 -4.80 2.37 -2.07
C THR A 67 -6.08 2.75 -2.80
N ASN A 68 -7.22 2.32 -2.27
CA ASN A 68 -8.52 2.77 -2.74
C ASN A 68 -8.75 4.22 -2.30
N TYR A 69 -9.28 5.10 -3.15
CA TYR A 69 -9.85 6.37 -2.70
C TYR A 69 -11.26 6.14 -2.16
N ARG A 70 -11.60 6.71 -1.00
CA ARG A 70 -12.91 6.54 -0.38
C ARG A 70 -13.87 7.60 -0.88
N ASP A 71 -14.88 7.15 -1.60
CA ASP A 71 -16.00 7.97 -2.06
C ASP A 71 -17.27 7.10 -2.05
N PRO A 72 -18.10 7.16 -0.99
CA PRO A 72 -19.32 6.35 -0.88
C PRO A 72 -20.35 6.63 -1.98
N LYS A 73 -20.23 7.74 -2.69
CA LYS A 73 -21.14 8.12 -3.78
C LYS A 73 -20.64 7.67 -5.15
N GLU A 74 -19.45 7.07 -5.22
CA GLU A 74 -18.86 6.64 -6.47
C GLU A 74 -19.57 5.42 -7.05
N ALA A 75 -19.99 5.53 -8.31
CA ALA A 75 -20.49 4.40 -9.07
C ALA A 75 -19.34 3.46 -9.47
N THR A 76 -19.43 2.21 -9.04
CA THR A 76 -18.43 1.16 -9.33
C THR A 76 -18.88 0.16 -10.38
N ASP A 77 -20.17 0.19 -10.77
CA ASP A 77 -20.74 -0.70 -11.78
C ASP A 77 -20.06 -0.50 -13.14
N GLY A 78 -19.71 -1.63 -13.78
CA GLY A 78 -19.01 -1.64 -15.07
C GLY A 78 -17.54 -1.20 -15.02
N LYS A 79 -17.00 -0.84 -13.85
CA LYS A 79 -15.59 -0.48 -13.70
C LYS A 79 -14.69 -1.71 -13.57
N ARG A 80 -13.43 -1.58 -13.99
CA ARG A 80 -12.38 -2.59 -13.84
C ARG A 80 -11.85 -2.64 -12.41
N SER A 81 -11.23 -3.77 -12.06
CA SER A 81 -10.59 -3.94 -10.75
C SER A 81 -9.33 -3.07 -10.64
N ARG A 82 -9.24 -2.27 -9.58
CA ARG A 82 -8.04 -1.47 -9.27
C ARG A 82 -6.77 -2.33 -9.14
N GLY A 83 -6.89 -3.57 -8.68
CA GLY A 83 -5.73 -4.44 -8.51
C GLY A 83 -5.05 -4.83 -9.83
N GLU A 84 -5.72 -4.63 -10.96
CA GLU A 84 -5.12 -4.74 -12.28
C GLU A 84 -4.03 -3.68 -12.51
N LEU A 85 -4.22 -2.44 -12.03
CA LEU A 85 -3.27 -1.34 -12.22
C LEU A 85 -1.89 -1.67 -11.64
N VAL A 86 -1.88 -2.36 -10.48
CA VAL A 86 -0.65 -2.81 -9.82
C VAL A 86 -0.01 -3.94 -10.62
N THR A 87 -0.80 -4.94 -11.04
CA THR A 87 -0.32 -6.04 -11.88
C THR A 87 0.30 -5.54 -13.19
N GLU A 88 -0.38 -4.62 -13.89
CA GLU A 88 0.09 -4.07 -15.16
C GLU A 88 1.34 -3.21 -14.97
N ALA A 89 1.41 -2.42 -13.89
CA ALA A 89 2.62 -1.68 -13.56
C ALA A 89 3.82 -2.63 -13.38
N LEU A 90 3.65 -3.72 -12.63
CA LEU A 90 4.69 -4.72 -12.38
C LEU A 90 5.11 -5.47 -13.66
N LYS A 91 4.17 -5.82 -14.53
CA LYS A 91 4.45 -6.49 -15.81
C LYS A 91 5.05 -5.58 -16.87
N HIS A 92 4.86 -4.26 -16.76
CA HIS A 92 5.27 -3.32 -17.79
C HIS A 92 6.80 -3.30 -17.90
N LYS A 93 7.34 -3.67 -19.07
CA LYS A 93 8.80 -3.68 -19.31
C LYS A 93 9.35 -2.37 -19.88
N GLY A 94 8.47 -1.42 -20.20
CA GLY A 94 8.84 -0.12 -20.76
C GLY A 94 9.05 0.96 -19.71
N ASN A 95 9.04 2.20 -20.19
CA ASN A 95 9.17 3.40 -19.38
C ASN A 95 7.95 3.56 -18.46
N LEU A 96 8.18 3.40 -17.16
CA LEU A 96 7.11 3.42 -16.17
C LEU A 96 6.45 4.80 -16.05
N LYS A 97 7.20 5.90 -16.23
CA LYS A 97 6.65 7.25 -16.26
C LYS A 97 5.62 7.39 -17.38
N ALA A 98 5.96 6.95 -18.59
CA ALA A 98 5.05 6.99 -19.74
C ALA A 98 3.78 6.15 -19.51
N TYR A 99 3.92 4.96 -18.91
CA TYR A 99 2.76 4.16 -18.49
C TYR A 99 1.88 4.92 -17.49
N MET A 100 2.47 5.55 -16.47
CA MET A 100 1.73 6.32 -15.46
C MET A 100 1.06 7.57 -16.04
N GLU A 101 1.68 8.23 -17.03
CA GLU A 101 1.09 9.37 -17.75
C GLU A 101 -0.14 8.95 -18.57
N ASP A 102 -0.09 7.78 -19.23
CA ASP A 102 -1.19 7.23 -20.03
C ASP A 102 -2.42 6.85 -19.18
N LEU A 103 -2.25 6.56 -17.88
CA LEU A 103 -3.37 6.29 -16.97
C LEU A 103 -4.35 7.48 -16.87
N GLY A 104 -3.88 8.71 -17.10
CA GLY A 104 -4.75 9.88 -17.16
C GLY A 104 -5.82 9.78 -18.25
N GLY A 105 -5.49 9.17 -19.39
CA GLY A 105 -6.42 8.95 -20.50
C GLY A 105 -7.44 7.84 -20.25
N ARG A 106 -7.21 6.99 -19.25
CA ARG A 106 -8.06 5.82 -18.91
C ARG A 106 -8.60 5.88 -17.48
N LYS A 107 -8.54 7.06 -16.86
CA LYS A 107 -8.84 7.29 -15.44
C LYS A 107 -10.25 6.85 -15.02
N ASP A 108 -11.20 6.94 -15.95
CA ASP A 108 -12.62 6.63 -15.73
C ASP A 108 -12.92 5.12 -15.85
N LEU A 109 -11.97 4.28 -16.24
CA LEU A 109 -12.18 2.83 -16.28
C LEU A 109 -12.19 2.17 -14.90
N TYR A 110 -11.69 2.88 -13.87
CA TYR A 110 -11.50 2.35 -12.52
C TYR A 110 -12.23 3.23 -11.49
N PRO A 111 -12.69 2.66 -10.36
CA PRO A 111 -13.08 3.45 -9.19
C PRO A 111 -11.90 4.26 -8.66
N GLY A 112 -12.14 5.21 -7.77
CA GLY A 112 -11.14 6.08 -7.16
C GLY A 112 -9.96 5.30 -6.57
N TYR A 113 -8.74 5.72 -6.90
CA TYR A 113 -7.52 5.06 -6.45
C TYR A 113 -6.34 6.02 -6.28
N ASN A 114 -5.33 5.53 -5.58
CA ASN A 114 -3.97 6.03 -5.55
C ASN A 114 -3.04 4.91 -6.00
N LEU A 115 -2.12 5.19 -6.91
CA LEU A 115 -1.13 4.25 -7.41
C LEU A 115 0.27 4.81 -7.18
N LEU A 116 1.10 4.03 -6.51
CA LEU A 116 2.53 4.22 -6.43
C LEU A 116 3.20 3.20 -7.35
N ALA A 117 4.15 3.63 -8.17
CA ALA A 117 4.93 2.74 -9.00
C ALA A 117 6.35 3.28 -9.21
N GLY A 118 7.36 2.42 -9.08
CA GLY A 118 8.76 2.78 -9.27
C GLY A 118 9.58 1.67 -9.92
N ASP A 119 10.71 2.04 -10.50
CA ASP A 119 11.61 1.14 -11.25
C ASP A 119 12.96 0.91 -10.55
N GLY A 120 13.02 1.22 -9.26
CA GLY A 120 14.24 1.16 -8.45
C GLY A 120 15.09 2.43 -8.50
N ASN A 121 14.87 3.33 -9.46
CA ASN A 121 15.54 4.63 -9.54
C ASN A 121 14.57 5.77 -9.24
N GLU A 122 13.42 5.76 -9.90
CA GLU A 122 12.37 6.77 -9.74
C GLU A 122 11.12 6.16 -9.12
N LEU A 123 10.40 6.95 -8.34
CA LEU A 123 9.10 6.59 -7.77
C LEU A 123 8.06 7.63 -8.19
N PHE A 124 6.91 7.16 -8.66
CA PHE A 124 5.81 7.99 -9.14
C PHE A 124 4.54 7.72 -8.36
N TYR A 125 3.74 8.76 -8.19
CA TYR A 125 2.41 8.73 -7.60
C TYR A 125 1.38 9.29 -8.58
N PHE A 126 0.28 8.58 -8.76
CA PHE A 126 -0.87 9.04 -9.52
C PHE A 126 -2.18 8.71 -8.79
N SER A 127 -3.18 9.57 -8.92
CA SER A 127 -4.56 9.28 -8.50
C SER A 127 -5.52 9.78 -9.56
N ASN A 128 -6.52 8.98 -9.92
CA ASN A 128 -7.60 9.41 -10.81
C ASN A 128 -8.57 10.43 -10.17
N LYS A 129 -8.44 10.68 -8.87
CA LYS A 129 -9.11 11.78 -8.14
C LYS A 129 -8.17 12.98 -7.90
N GLY A 130 -6.90 12.84 -8.25
CA GLY A 130 -5.90 13.91 -8.22
C GLY A 130 -5.83 14.68 -9.54
N HIS A 131 -4.90 15.63 -9.60
CA HIS A 131 -4.75 16.51 -10.76
C HIS A 131 -3.73 15.99 -11.79
N GLU A 132 -2.57 15.52 -11.34
CA GLU A 132 -1.45 15.18 -12.21
C GLU A 132 -0.57 14.06 -11.64
N LEU A 133 0.24 13.46 -12.52
CA LEU A 133 1.31 12.55 -12.14
C LEU A 133 2.37 13.30 -11.34
N LYS A 134 2.77 12.74 -10.20
CA LYS A 134 3.83 13.31 -9.36
C LYS A 134 5.02 12.38 -9.32
N LYS A 135 6.21 12.90 -9.62
CA LYS A 135 7.47 12.26 -9.25
C LYS A 135 7.70 12.49 -7.77
N ILE A 136 7.93 11.42 -7.02
CA ILE A 136 8.22 11.49 -5.59
C ILE A 136 9.66 11.98 -5.41
N VAL A 137 9.81 12.96 -4.52
CA VAL A 137 11.12 13.48 -4.09
C VAL A 137 11.50 12.86 -2.74
N PRO A 138 12.78 12.89 -2.33
CA PRO A 138 13.19 12.35 -1.03
C PRO A 138 12.32 12.85 0.13
N GLY A 139 11.86 11.94 0.99
CA GLY A 139 10.98 12.29 2.11
C GLY A 139 10.20 11.12 2.70
N ILE A 140 9.37 11.45 3.70
CA ILE A 140 8.46 10.53 4.38
C ILE A 140 7.03 10.85 3.99
N TYR A 141 6.29 9.82 3.60
CA TYR A 141 4.99 9.94 2.99
C TYR A 141 4.01 8.94 3.59
N GLY A 142 2.73 9.29 3.50
CA GLY A 142 1.64 8.39 3.83
C GLY A 142 0.48 8.59 2.88
N VAL A 143 -0.12 7.49 2.45
CA VAL A 143 -1.34 7.50 1.65
C VAL A 143 -2.31 6.49 2.23
N SER A 144 -3.54 6.93 2.50
CA SER A 144 -4.63 6.07 2.94
C SER A 144 -5.76 6.11 1.92
N ASN A 145 -7.02 6.14 2.34
CA ASN A 145 -8.15 6.17 1.43
C ASN A 145 -8.51 7.57 0.90
N HIS A 146 -7.49 8.40 0.70
CA HIS A 146 -7.56 9.73 0.13
C HIS A 146 -6.24 10.03 -0.57
N LEU A 147 -6.03 11.25 -1.06
CA LEU A 147 -4.80 11.67 -1.71
C LEU A 147 -3.55 11.54 -0.81
N LEU A 148 -2.38 11.50 -1.45
CA LEU A 148 -1.07 11.46 -0.78
C LEU A 148 -0.94 12.58 0.26
N ASN A 149 -0.44 12.24 1.45
CA ASN A 149 -0.23 13.15 2.59
C ASN A 149 -1.48 13.90 3.05
N THR A 150 -2.68 13.34 2.84
CA THR A 150 -3.89 13.92 3.45
C THR A 150 -3.76 13.93 4.97
N ASP A 151 -4.19 15.02 5.61
CA ASP A 151 -4.08 15.27 7.06
C ASP A 151 -5.03 14.45 7.94
N TRP A 152 -5.13 13.15 7.65
CA TRP A 152 -5.89 12.23 8.49
C TRP A 152 -5.05 11.75 9.67
N PRO A 153 -5.64 11.57 10.86
CA PRO A 153 -4.91 11.18 12.08
C PRO A 153 -3.99 9.97 11.90
N LYS A 154 -4.46 8.89 11.26
CA LYS A 154 -3.62 7.72 10.98
C LYS A 154 -2.46 7.95 10.03
N VAL A 155 -2.63 8.87 9.07
CA VAL A 155 -1.56 9.22 8.13
C VAL A 155 -0.48 9.98 8.88
N GLN A 156 -0.86 10.98 9.68
CA GLN A 156 0.09 11.76 10.48
C GLN A 156 0.81 10.88 11.51
N LYS A 157 0.05 10.13 12.32
CA LYS A 157 0.60 9.19 13.30
C LYS A 157 1.52 8.14 12.68
N GLY A 158 1.11 7.57 11.54
CA GLY A 158 1.91 6.58 10.84
C GLY A 158 3.21 7.16 10.28
N LYS A 159 3.19 8.39 9.75
CA LYS A 159 4.39 9.09 9.29
C LYS A 159 5.34 9.43 10.43
N GLU A 160 4.83 9.90 11.55
CA GLU A 160 5.62 10.18 12.76
C GLU A 160 6.26 8.90 13.30
N GLY A 161 5.51 7.80 13.40
CA GLY A 161 6.02 6.49 13.80
C GLY A 161 7.11 5.99 12.85
N LEU A 162 6.86 6.06 11.55
CA LEU A 162 7.83 5.67 10.53
C LEU A 162 9.11 6.51 10.64
N ALA A 163 8.99 7.84 10.79
CA ALA A 163 10.12 8.74 10.95
C ALA A 163 10.96 8.40 12.19
N LYS A 164 10.31 8.07 13.31
CA LYS A 164 11.02 7.68 14.53
C LYS A 164 11.79 6.37 14.33
N ILE A 165 11.15 5.36 13.73
CA ILE A 165 11.73 4.02 13.55
C ILE A 165 12.92 4.06 12.60
N ILE A 166 12.81 4.73 11.44
CA ILE A 166 13.91 4.75 10.45
C ILE A 166 15.13 5.60 10.87
N ASN A 167 14.97 6.42 11.90
CA ASN A 167 16.07 7.20 12.50
C ASN A 167 16.62 6.53 13.78
N GLY A 168 16.08 5.37 14.16
CA GLY A 168 16.52 4.57 15.30
C GLY A 168 17.69 3.65 14.98
N GLU A 169 17.86 2.61 15.80
CA GLU A 169 18.82 1.53 15.54
C GLU A 169 18.30 0.63 14.40
N GLU A 170 19.21 0.06 13.61
CA GLU A 170 18.82 -0.77 12.45
C GLU A 170 18.33 -2.17 12.87
N ASP A 171 18.77 -2.65 14.03
CA ASP A 171 18.40 -3.95 14.56
C ASP A 171 16.89 -4.00 14.88
N GLY A 172 16.17 -4.90 14.23
CA GLY A 172 14.73 -5.06 14.46
C GLY A 172 13.82 -4.13 13.65
N LEU A 173 14.36 -3.35 12.71
CA LEU A 173 13.59 -2.42 11.85
C LEU A 173 12.28 -3.02 11.30
N VAL A 174 12.33 -4.25 10.76
CA VAL A 174 11.14 -4.93 10.23
C VAL A 174 10.10 -5.19 11.32
N SER A 175 10.52 -5.66 12.49
CA SER A 175 9.61 -5.94 13.60
C SER A 175 8.95 -4.66 14.11
N GLU A 176 9.73 -3.60 14.30
CA GLU A 176 9.21 -2.30 14.75
C GLU A 176 8.17 -1.72 13.78
N LEU A 177 8.43 -1.84 12.47
CA LEU A 177 7.48 -1.41 11.44
C LEU A 177 6.21 -2.26 11.43
N LEU A 178 6.30 -3.58 11.59
CA LEU A 178 5.14 -4.47 11.71
C LEU A 178 4.34 -4.19 12.98
N ASP A 179 5.00 -3.87 14.09
CA ASP A 179 4.34 -3.57 15.36
C ASP A 179 3.67 -2.19 15.32
N MET A 180 4.30 -1.19 14.69
CA MET A 180 3.66 0.11 14.42
C MET A 180 2.36 -0.06 13.63
N LEU A 181 2.36 -0.91 12.59
CA LEU A 181 1.19 -1.18 11.76
C LEU A 181 0.04 -1.84 12.53
N GLN A 182 0.29 -2.41 13.70
CA GLN A 182 -0.73 -3.02 14.57
C GLN A 182 -1.42 -2.03 15.52
N ASN A 183 -1.14 -0.73 15.40
CA ASN A 183 -1.76 0.28 16.26
C ASN A 183 -3.30 0.34 16.04
N THR A 184 -4.06 0.09 17.12
CA THR A 184 -5.52 0.08 17.13
C THR A 184 -6.16 1.36 17.70
N ASP A 185 -5.36 2.40 17.95
CA ASP A 185 -5.87 3.59 18.64
C ASP A 185 -6.84 4.35 17.73
N GLN A 186 -8.04 4.61 18.24
CA GLN A 186 -9.03 5.43 17.56
C GLN A 186 -8.68 6.91 17.69
N ALA A 187 -8.95 7.68 16.64
CA ALA A 187 -8.82 9.12 16.68
C ALA A 187 -10.03 9.75 17.39
N PRO A 188 -9.86 10.89 18.08
CA PRO A 188 -10.96 11.69 18.58
C PRO A 188 -11.92 12.11 17.46
N ASP A 189 -13.21 12.20 17.77
CA ASP A 189 -14.25 12.52 16.79
C ASP A 189 -14.01 13.82 16.04
N GLU A 190 -13.47 14.84 16.73
CA GLU A 190 -13.23 16.15 16.13
C GLU A 190 -12.12 16.12 15.07
N LEU A 191 -11.29 15.08 15.08
CA LEU A 191 -10.19 14.87 14.13
C LEU A 191 -10.54 13.85 13.04
N LEU A 192 -11.72 13.23 13.10
CA LEU A 192 -12.16 12.27 12.08
C LEU A 192 -12.47 12.99 10.77
N PRO A 193 -12.15 12.37 9.62
CA PRO A 193 -12.54 12.93 8.34
C PRO A 193 -14.06 12.81 8.12
N HIS A 194 -14.58 13.61 7.21
CA HIS A 194 -15.97 13.54 6.76
C HIS A 194 -16.04 12.95 5.35
N THR A 195 -15.86 11.64 5.24
CA THR A 195 -15.78 10.95 3.94
C THR A 195 -17.14 10.56 3.37
N GLY A 196 -18.23 10.81 4.10
CA GLY A 196 -19.59 10.47 3.71
C GLY A 196 -20.11 9.14 4.26
N VAL A 197 -19.30 8.41 5.04
CA VAL A 197 -19.78 7.28 5.85
C VAL A 197 -20.29 7.77 7.21
N SER A 198 -20.92 6.90 8.00
CA SER A 198 -21.38 7.28 9.35
C SER A 198 -20.21 7.55 10.30
N LEU A 199 -20.44 8.31 11.37
CA LEU A 199 -19.42 8.57 12.41
C LEU A 199 -18.87 7.27 13.02
N GLU A 200 -19.72 6.27 13.24
CA GLU A 200 -19.31 4.95 13.71
C GLU A 200 -18.29 4.30 12.77
N TRP A 201 -18.50 4.42 11.45
CA TRP A 201 -17.56 3.94 10.45
C TRP A 201 -16.28 4.78 10.42
N GLU A 202 -16.35 6.09 10.57
CA GLU A 202 -15.15 6.92 10.64
C GLU A 202 -14.26 6.54 11.83
N ARG A 203 -14.84 6.34 13.02
CA ARG A 203 -14.12 5.83 14.21
C ARG A 203 -13.50 4.46 13.95
N ARG A 204 -14.26 3.55 13.34
CA ARG A 204 -13.79 2.19 13.04
C ARG A 204 -12.62 2.16 12.05
N LEU A 205 -12.59 3.10 11.11
CA LEU A 205 -11.58 3.16 10.04
C LEU A 205 -10.40 4.10 10.37
N SER A 206 -10.42 4.73 11.54
CA SER A 206 -9.39 5.68 11.99
C SER A 206 -8.08 5.04 12.45
N PRO A 207 -8.03 3.81 13.01
CA PRO A 207 -6.75 3.21 13.38
C PRO A 207 -5.88 2.83 12.18
N LEU A 208 -4.60 2.52 12.44
CA LEU A 208 -3.73 1.89 11.43
C LEU A 208 -4.18 0.43 11.23
N PHE A 209 -4.46 -0.27 12.32
CA PHE A 209 -4.94 -1.65 12.33
C PHE A 209 -6.43 -1.73 12.64
N ILE A 210 -7.22 -2.16 11.68
CA ILE A 210 -8.68 -2.22 11.78
C ILE A 210 -9.12 -3.59 12.24
N LYS A 211 -9.85 -3.64 13.36
CA LYS A 211 -10.51 -4.84 13.89
C LYS A 211 -12.03 -4.66 13.85
N SER A 212 -12.73 -5.47 13.06
CA SER A 212 -14.19 -5.55 13.03
C SER A 212 -14.63 -6.92 12.50
N GLU A 213 -15.91 -7.25 12.66
CA GLU A 213 -16.46 -8.59 12.42
C GLU A 213 -16.32 -9.05 10.96
N ASN A 214 -16.61 -8.17 9.99
CA ASN A 214 -16.66 -8.54 8.57
C ASN A 214 -15.62 -7.81 7.71
N TYR A 215 -14.92 -6.82 8.28
CA TYR A 215 -13.93 -5.99 7.59
C TYR A 215 -12.76 -5.70 8.55
N GLY A 216 -11.54 -5.76 8.07
CA GLY A 216 -10.39 -5.47 8.91
C GLY A 216 -9.06 -5.58 8.18
N THR A 217 -7.98 -5.32 8.91
CA THR A 217 -6.62 -5.51 8.42
C THR A 217 -6.34 -6.99 8.24
N ARG A 218 -6.13 -7.40 6.99
CA ARG A 218 -5.92 -8.80 6.60
C ARG A 218 -4.46 -9.18 6.45
N SER A 219 -3.64 -8.21 6.05
CA SER A 219 -2.20 -8.38 6.09
C SER A 219 -1.50 -7.04 6.35
N SER A 220 -0.35 -7.15 7.00
CA SER A 220 0.63 -6.08 7.17
C SER A 220 1.87 -6.46 6.37
N THR A 221 2.38 -5.54 5.58
CA THR A 221 3.56 -5.76 4.73
C THR A 221 4.62 -4.74 5.06
N VAL A 222 5.85 -5.21 5.25
CA VAL A 222 7.05 -4.39 5.29
C VAL A 222 7.94 -4.77 4.11
N MET A 223 8.37 -3.77 3.33
CA MET A 223 9.33 -3.95 2.25
C MET A 223 10.49 -2.97 2.45
N LEU A 224 11.71 -3.49 2.43
CA LEU A 224 12.95 -2.72 2.49
C LEU A 224 13.71 -2.95 1.19
N MET A 225 14.01 -1.89 0.45
CA MET A 225 14.74 -1.97 -0.82
C MET A 225 16.04 -1.20 -0.70
N SER A 226 17.16 -1.90 -0.84
CA SER A 226 18.50 -1.32 -1.01
C SER A 226 18.88 -1.31 -2.50
N ASP A 227 20.13 -1.00 -2.81
CA ASP A 227 20.64 -1.13 -4.18
C ASP A 227 20.96 -2.58 -4.58
N LYS A 228 21.01 -3.52 -3.63
CA LYS A 228 21.44 -4.90 -3.88
C LYS A 228 20.31 -5.91 -3.69
N GLU A 229 19.33 -5.59 -2.85
CA GLU A 229 18.27 -6.53 -2.52
C GLU A 229 17.00 -5.85 -2.02
N ILE A 230 15.91 -6.61 -2.10
CA ILE A 230 14.63 -6.31 -1.49
C ILE A 230 14.35 -7.35 -0.41
N HIS A 231 14.12 -6.90 0.82
CA HIS A 231 13.49 -7.71 1.86
C HIS A 231 12.00 -7.44 1.84
N TYR A 232 11.18 -8.49 1.80
CA TYR A 232 9.73 -8.40 1.77
C TYR A 232 9.16 -9.32 2.83
N VAL A 233 8.45 -8.77 3.80
CA VAL A 233 7.80 -9.51 4.89
C VAL A 233 6.31 -9.22 4.88
N GLU A 234 5.49 -10.26 4.84
CA GLU A 234 4.04 -10.16 5.03
C GLU A 234 3.60 -10.95 6.25
N ARG A 235 2.85 -10.29 7.14
CA ARG A 235 2.11 -10.90 8.23
C ARG A 235 0.64 -10.94 7.85
N VAL A 236 0.06 -12.14 7.77
CA VAL A 236 -1.36 -12.36 7.43
C VAL A 236 -2.15 -12.68 8.69
N PHE A 237 -3.29 -12.02 8.84
CA PHE A 237 -4.23 -12.20 9.95
C PHE A 237 -5.45 -12.98 9.45
N ALA A 238 -5.55 -14.24 9.86
CA ALA A 238 -6.66 -15.12 9.56
C ALA A 238 -7.38 -15.55 10.85
N MET A 239 -8.58 -16.14 10.72
CA MET A 239 -9.30 -16.68 11.88
C MET A 239 -8.51 -17.79 12.59
N GLU A 240 -7.71 -18.54 11.83
CA GLU A 240 -6.88 -19.66 12.34
C GLU A 240 -5.59 -19.20 13.03
N GLY A 241 -5.26 -17.90 12.94
CA GLY A 241 -4.09 -17.32 13.58
C GLY A 241 -3.35 -16.32 12.69
N ILE A 242 -2.13 -16.02 13.12
CA ILE A 242 -1.21 -15.13 12.40
C ILE A 242 -0.18 -16.01 11.70
N SER A 243 0.04 -15.76 10.41
CA SER A 243 1.15 -16.36 9.66
C SER A 243 2.06 -15.26 9.14
N GLU A 244 3.36 -15.56 9.04
CA GLU A 244 4.35 -14.61 8.55
C GLU A 244 5.21 -15.28 7.48
N GLN A 245 5.48 -14.55 6.41
CA GLN A 245 6.31 -15.01 5.31
C GLN A 245 7.34 -13.93 4.97
N GLN A 246 8.56 -14.37 4.72
CA GLN A 246 9.69 -13.50 4.40
C GLN A 246 10.36 -13.96 3.12
N PHE A 247 10.71 -13.00 2.28
CA PHE A 247 11.42 -13.19 1.04
C PHE A 247 12.57 -12.19 0.94
N THR A 248 13.66 -12.64 0.31
CA THR A 248 14.76 -11.77 -0.10
C THR A 248 14.96 -11.93 -1.60
N VAL A 249 14.91 -10.81 -2.32
CA VAL A 249 15.10 -10.74 -3.78
C VAL A 249 16.39 -10.00 -4.05
N LYS A 250 17.35 -10.61 -4.76
CA LYS A 250 18.57 -9.94 -5.20
C LYS A 250 18.29 -9.09 -6.43
N LEU A 251 18.82 -7.87 -6.46
CA LEU A 251 18.72 -6.89 -7.55
C LEU A 251 20.00 -6.82 -8.38
#